data_AF-A0AA44EMZ9-F1
#
_entry.id   AF-A0AA44EMZ9-F1
#
_cell.length_a   1.000
_cell.length_b   1.000
_cell.length_c   1.000
_cell.angle_alpha   90.00
_cell.angle_beta   90.00
_cell.angle_gamma   90.00
#
_symmetry.space_group_name_H-M   'P 1'
#
loop_
_entity.id
_entity.type
_entity.pdbx_description
1 polymer ?
#
loop_
_entity_poly.entity_id
_entity_poly.type
_entity_poly.pdbx_seq_one_letter_code
_entity_poly.pdbx_strand_id
1 'polypeptide(L)'
;MMIVGHYHGTFAILFLPPAGTLGSFLRVLSMPRPSIYFMLVRLDHGRLDHGRFASLIIIRQADEFFAQLKSWDFTDTVDVSSPAIATMQTGAFLDTVAGVFSVSHDRPFTYIIPDGVSRADWLADKEAKARDPRFTVEERDGELVCCMTVPLRG
;
A
#
# COMPACT_ATOMS: atom_id res chain seq x y z
N MET A 1 14.34 13.13 6.57
CA MET A 1 14.49 14.42 5.85
C MET A 1 13.94 14.23 4.45
N MET A 2 12.94 15.01 4.05
CA MET A 2 12.23 14.86 2.77
C MET A 2 12.96 15.63 1.67
N ILE A 3 13.39 14.95 0.59
CA ILE A 3 13.87 15.60 -0.63
C ILE A 3 12.75 15.51 -1.67
N VAL A 4 11.99 16.60 -1.84
CA VAL A 4 11.04 16.73 -2.95
C VAL A 4 11.80 17.25 -4.17
N GLY A 5 12.23 16.33 -5.03
CA GLY A 5 12.78 16.67 -6.34
C GLY A 5 11.65 17.01 -7.33
N HIS A 6 11.39 18.29 -7.54
CA HIS A 6 10.41 18.75 -8.53
C HIS A 6 11.01 18.73 -9.94
N TYR A 7 10.62 17.79 -10.80
CA TYR A 7 10.94 17.82 -12.23
C TYR A 7 9.73 17.38 -13.08
N HIS A 8 9.27 18.26 -13.96
CA HIS A 8 8.26 18.04 -15.01
C HIS A 8 7.11 17.04 -14.69
N GLY A 9 6.31 17.36 -13.66
CA GLY A 9 4.96 16.79 -13.49
C GLY A 9 4.87 15.32 -13.09
N THR A 10 5.96 14.71 -12.59
CA THR A 10 5.98 13.32 -12.12
C THR A 10 6.16 13.27 -10.60
N PHE A 11 5.27 12.57 -9.89
CA PHE A 11 5.41 12.32 -8.45
C PHE A 11 6.26 11.08 -8.22
N ALA A 12 7.44 11.25 -7.63
CA ALA A 12 8.22 10.16 -7.05
C ALA A 12 8.06 10.19 -5.53
N ILE A 13 7.54 9.11 -4.93
CA ILE A 13 7.45 8.97 -3.47
C ILE A 13 8.65 8.17 -3.00
N LEU A 14 9.69 8.87 -2.55
CA LEU A 14 10.85 8.26 -1.90
C LEU A 14 10.61 8.23 -0.38
N PHE A 15 10.71 7.05 0.23
CA PHE A 15 10.57 6.87 1.68
C PHE A 15 11.95 6.78 2.35
N LEU A 16 12.08 7.44 3.52
CA LEU A 16 13.24 7.47 4.44
C LEU A 16 12.77 8.08 5.78
N PRO A 17 13.31 7.69 6.95
CA PRO A 17 13.80 6.38 7.41
C PRO A 17 12.77 5.86 8.46
N PRO A 18 13.02 5.43 9.74
CA PRO A 18 14.21 5.41 10.60
C PRO A 18 14.86 4.03 10.83
N ALA A 19 16.06 4.02 11.44
CA ALA A 19 16.87 2.82 11.61
C ALA A 19 16.34 1.82 12.67
N GLY A 20 16.35 0.54 12.30
CA GLY A 20 16.42 -0.58 13.24
C GLY A 20 15.27 -1.58 13.18
N THR A 21 15.42 -2.61 12.35
CA THR A 21 15.45 -4.04 12.77
C THR A 21 15.95 -4.88 11.59
N LEU A 22 17.06 -5.62 11.74
CA LEU A 22 17.49 -6.58 10.72
C LEU A 22 16.57 -7.80 10.72
N GLY A 23 15.96 -8.15 9.57
CA GLY A 23 14.84 -9.09 9.49
C GLY A 23 14.78 -10.05 8.29
N SER A 24 15.83 -10.17 7.48
CA SER A 24 16.14 -11.38 6.69
C SER A 24 15.07 -11.98 5.73
N PHE A 25 14.72 -11.33 4.60
CA PHE A 25 13.87 -11.98 3.56
C PHE A 25 14.35 -11.90 2.09
N LEU A 26 15.65 -12.00 1.84
CA LEU A 26 16.17 -12.21 0.47
C LEU A 26 16.37 -13.70 0.10
N ARG A 27 15.28 -14.40 -0.24
CA ARG A 27 15.36 -15.65 -1.02
C ARG A 27 14.85 -15.41 -2.44
N VAL A 28 15.79 -15.26 -3.38
CA VAL A 28 15.51 -15.22 -4.83
C VAL A 28 15.17 -16.64 -5.32
N LEU A 29 14.02 -17.14 -4.88
CA LEU A 29 13.26 -18.19 -5.53
C LEU A 29 12.20 -17.52 -6.43
N SER A 30 11.61 -18.29 -7.34
CA SER A 30 10.55 -17.80 -8.24
C SER A 30 9.24 -17.56 -7.48
N MET A 31 9.22 -16.51 -6.65
CA MET A 31 8.02 -16.07 -5.95
C MET A 31 7.11 -15.31 -6.92
N PRO A 32 5.78 -15.51 -6.85
CA PRO A 32 4.85 -14.71 -7.64
C PRO A 32 5.06 -13.24 -7.29
N ARG A 33 5.14 -12.39 -8.32
CA ARG A 33 5.38 -10.95 -8.17
C ARG A 33 4.40 -10.35 -7.14
N PRO A 34 4.86 -9.58 -6.15
CA PRO A 34 3.98 -8.98 -5.16
C PRO A 34 2.95 -8.07 -5.83
N SER A 35 1.73 -8.06 -5.28
CA SER A 35 0.66 -7.17 -5.73
C SER A 35 0.71 -5.89 -4.90
N ILE A 36 0.89 -4.75 -5.56
CA ILE A 36 1.16 -3.45 -4.90
C ILE A 36 -0.02 -2.50 -5.11
N TYR A 37 -0.86 -2.35 -4.08
CA TYR A 37 -2.05 -1.50 -4.16
C TYR A 37 -1.72 -0.08 -3.67
N PHE A 38 -1.97 0.92 -4.52
CA PHE A 38 -1.90 2.34 -4.18
C PHE A 38 -3.30 2.95 -4.15
N MET A 39 -3.69 3.51 -3.00
CA MET A 39 -5.04 4.05 -2.81
C MET A 39 -5.02 5.34 -1.98
N LEU A 40 -6.02 6.18 -2.23
CA LEU A 40 -6.43 7.23 -1.32
C LEU A 40 -7.65 6.71 -0.54
N VAL A 41 -7.63 6.82 0.78
CA VAL A 41 -8.73 6.43 1.67
C VAL A 41 -9.21 7.62 2.49
N ARG A 42 -10.45 7.57 2.96
CA ARG A 42 -11.03 8.54 3.87
C ARG A 42 -10.95 7.99 5.28
N LEU A 43 -10.37 8.75 6.21
CA LEU A 43 -10.31 8.38 7.63
C LEU A 43 -11.67 8.66 8.29
N ASP A 44 -12.17 7.69 9.05
CA ASP A 44 -13.49 7.73 9.67
C ASP A 44 -13.39 8.32 11.09
N HIS A 45 -13.01 9.59 11.21
CA HIS A 45 -12.91 10.26 12.51
C HIS A 45 -14.26 10.69 13.07
N GLY A 46 -14.44 10.48 14.39
CA GLY A 46 -15.69 10.77 15.09
C GLY A 46 -16.04 12.26 15.16
N ARG A 47 -17.07 12.65 14.40
CA ARG A 47 -17.93 13.84 14.57
C ARG A 47 -17.29 15.26 14.52
N LEU A 48 -15.98 15.41 14.62
CA LEU A 48 -15.27 16.71 14.66
C LEU A 48 -13.99 16.70 13.81
N ASP A 49 -14.14 16.42 12.52
CA ASP A 49 -13.31 17.00 11.44
C ASP A 49 -13.88 16.54 10.09
N HIS A 50 -13.80 17.39 9.06
CA HIS A 50 -14.16 16.97 7.70
C HIS A 50 -13.17 15.89 7.24
N GLY A 51 -13.69 14.70 6.90
CA GLY A 51 -12.93 13.45 6.76
C GLY A 51 -11.59 13.60 6.07
N ARG A 52 -10.53 13.54 6.88
CA ARG A 52 -9.12 13.61 6.45
C ARG A 52 -8.82 12.46 5.48
N PHE A 53 -8.00 12.73 4.49
CA PHE A 53 -7.54 11.70 3.56
C PHE A 53 -6.18 11.14 4.00
N ALA A 54 -5.97 9.87 3.74
CA ALA A 54 -4.68 9.21 3.92
C ALA A 54 -4.30 8.43 2.65
N SER A 55 -3.01 8.41 2.34
CA SER A 55 -2.46 7.49 1.35
C SER A 55 -2.30 6.11 1.99
N LEU A 56 -2.79 5.08 1.32
CA LEU A 56 -2.65 3.69 1.71
C LEU A 56 -1.83 2.96 0.64
N ILE A 57 -0.72 2.37 1.07
CA ILE A 57 0.12 1.47 0.27
C ILE A 57 -0.01 0.09 0.88
N ILE A 58 -0.25 -0.93 0.05
CA ILE A 58 -0.30 -2.34 0.47
C ILE A 58 0.58 -3.16 -0.46
N ILE A 59 1.49 -3.94 0.11
CA ILE A 59 2.31 -4.92 -0.60
C ILE A 59 1.83 -6.29 -0.14
N ARG A 60 1.20 -7.05 -1.04
CA ARG A 60 0.69 -8.40 -0.77
C ARG A 60 1.57 -9.43 -1.48
N GLN A 61 2.02 -10.45 -0.73
CA GLN A 61 2.90 -11.49 -1.22
C GLN A 61 2.45 -12.83 -0.64
N ALA A 62 2.11 -13.82 -1.47
CA ALA A 62 1.69 -15.15 -1.02
C ALA A 62 0.70 -15.13 0.19
N ASP A 63 1.17 -15.53 1.36
CA ASP A 63 0.47 -15.61 2.65
C ASP A 63 0.72 -14.43 3.60
N GLU A 64 1.30 -13.33 3.14
CA GLU A 64 1.58 -12.14 3.95
C GLU A 64 1.19 -10.82 3.26
N PHE A 65 1.04 -9.77 4.04
CA PHE A 65 1.03 -8.40 3.53
C PHE A 65 1.68 -7.41 4.50
N PHE A 66 2.40 -6.46 3.92
CA PHE A 66 2.74 -5.20 4.56
C PHE A 66 1.76 -4.12 4.10
N ALA A 67 1.34 -3.23 5.00
CA ALA A 67 0.60 -2.04 4.64
C ALA A 67 1.05 -0.81 5.43
N GLN A 68 1.04 0.35 4.78
CA GLN A 68 1.31 1.65 5.37
C GLN A 68 0.13 2.59 5.11
N LEU A 69 -0.42 3.17 6.18
CA LEU A 69 -1.41 4.24 6.16
C LEU A 69 -0.74 5.54 6.61
N LYS A 70 -0.77 6.56 5.76
CA LYS A 70 -0.02 7.80 5.98
C LYS A 70 -0.87 9.04 5.72
N SER A 71 -0.80 9.99 6.64
CA SER A 71 -1.34 11.34 6.51
C SER A 71 -0.21 12.37 6.70
N TRP A 72 -0.57 13.64 6.86
CA TRP A 72 0.38 14.71 7.20
C TRP A 72 0.95 14.56 8.62
N ASP A 73 0.11 14.09 9.54
CA ASP A 73 0.34 14.09 10.99
C ASP A 73 0.67 12.72 11.59
N PHE A 74 0.58 11.64 10.79
CA PHE A 74 0.93 10.29 11.24
C PHE A 74 1.43 9.39 10.09
N THR A 75 2.08 8.28 10.45
CA THR A 75 2.40 7.17 9.55
C THR A 75 2.33 5.88 10.37
N ASP A 76 1.31 5.08 10.09
CA ASP A 76 1.03 3.83 10.79
C ASP A 76 1.32 2.67 9.83
N THR A 77 2.00 1.62 10.30
CA THR A 77 2.34 0.43 9.52
C THR A 77 1.80 -0.84 10.16
N VAL A 78 1.50 -1.83 9.34
CA VAL A 78 1.14 -3.18 9.78
C VAL A 78 1.83 -4.22 8.90
N ASP A 79 2.22 -5.31 9.52
CA ASP A 79 2.78 -6.50 8.87
C ASP A 79 1.98 -7.70 9.40
N VAL A 80 1.45 -8.51 8.50
CA VAL A 80 0.54 -9.61 8.82
C VAL A 80 0.84 -10.81 7.93
N SER A 81 1.31 -11.89 8.55
CA SER A 81 1.45 -13.21 7.93
C SER A 81 0.33 -14.15 8.39
N SER A 82 -0.36 -14.78 7.44
CA SER A 82 -1.45 -15.74 7.65
C SER A 82 -1.77 -16.52 6.37
N PRO A 83 -1.75 -17.87 6.39
CA PRO A 83 -2.08 -18.71 5.23
C PRO A 83 -3.42 -18.40 4.56
N ALA A 84 -4.37 -17.79 5.27
CA ALA A 84 -5.64 -17.34 4.70
C ALA A 84 -5.45 -16.29 3.59
N ILE A 85 -4.46 -15.39 3.73
CA ILE A 85 -4.19 -14.30 2.78
C ILE A 85 -3.97 -14.83 1.37
N ALA A 86 -3.32 -15.99 1.20
CA ALA A 86 -3.01 -16.57 -0.11
C ALA A 86 -4.26 -16.89 -0.96
N THR A 87 -5.42 -17.07 -0.34
CA THR A 87 -6.68 -17.45 -1.02
C THR A 87 -7.74 -16.34 -1.04
N MET A 88 -7.51 -15.22 -0.34
CA MET A 88 -8.48 -14.13 -0.27
C MET A 88 -8.72 -13.46 -1.63
N GLN A 89 -9.99 -13.31 -2.00
CA GLN A 89 -10.40 -12.42 -3.09
C GLN A 89 -10.10 -10.96 -2.72
N THR A 90 -9.76 -10.12 -3.70
CA THR A 90 -9.28 -8.75 -3.49
C THR A 90 -10.21 -7.92 -2.59
N GLY A 91 -11.54 -8.06 -2.72
CA GLY A 91 -12.50 -7.39 -1.83
C GLY A 91 -12.32 -7.76 -0.36
N ALA A 92 -12.37 -9.05 -0.03
CA ALA A 92 -12.20 -9.55 1.33
C ALA A 92 -10.80 -9.27 1.90
N PHE A 93 -9.77 -9.29 1.05
CA PHE A 93 -8.42 -8.88 1.41
C PHE A 93 -8.37 -7.40 1.83
N LEU A 94 -8.90 -6.49 1.01
CA LEU A 94 -8.93 -5.06 1.33
C LEU A 94 -9.78 -4.76 2.57
N ASP A 95 -10.95 -5.40 2.71
CA ASP A 95 -11.78 -5.27 3.92
C ASP A 95 -11.03 -5.78 5.19
N THR A 96 -10.18 -6.82 5.05
CA THR A 96 -9.28 -7.28 6.13
C THR A 96 -8.22 -6.23 6.49
N VAL A 97 -7.58 -5.59 5.50
CA VAL A 97 -6.59 -4.52 5.75
C VAL A 97 -7.22 -3.34 6.50
N ALA A 98 -8.43 -2.91 6.11
CA ALA A 98 -9.17 -1.87 6.83
C ALA A 98 -9.50 -2.27 8.27
N GLY A 99 -9.93 -3.52 8.49
CA GLY A 99 -10.17 -4.06 9.83
C GLY A 99 -8.91 -4.08 10.71
N VAL A 100 -7.76 -4.46 10.15
CA VAL A 100 -6.47 -4.47 10.87
C VAL A 100 -6.06 -3.07 11.33
N PHE A 101 -6.14 -2.04 10.47
CA PHE A 101 -5.86 -0.66 10.88
C PHE A 101 -6.87 -0.12 11.92
N SER A 102 -8.14 -0.47 11.79
CA SER A 102 -9.16 -0.10 12.78
C SER A 102 -8.91 -0.71 14.16
N VAL A 103 -8.39 -1.94 14.24
CA VAL A 103 -8.17 -2.65 15.52
C VAL A 103 -6.79 -2.34 16.11
N SER A 104 -5.74 -2.38 15.30
CA SER A 104 -4.36 -2.26 15.79
C SER A 104 -3.92 -0.82 16.08
N HIS A 105 -4.52 0.17 15.40
CA HIS A 105 -4.08 1.57 15.46
C HIS A 105 -5.20 2.57 15.77
N ASP A 106 -6.42 2.11 16.04
CA ASP A 106 -7.64 2.96 16.16
C ASP A 106 -7.82 3.88 14.93
N ARG A 107 -7.52 3.34 13.73
CA ARG A 107 -7.63 4.03 12.44
C ARG A 107 -8.69 3.39 11.51
N PRO A 108 -9.99 3.47 11.83
CA PRO A 108 -11.02 3.10 10.87
C PRO A 108 -10.94 4.02 9.63
N PHE A 109 -11.12 3.42 8.46
CA PHE A 109 -11.14 4.16 7.20
C PHE A 109 -12.05 3.50 6.16
N THR A 110 -12.52 4.31 5.22
CA THR A 110 -13.33 3.90 4.08
C THR A 110 -12.59 4.04 2.74
N TYR A 111 -12.73 3.03 1.89
CA TYR A 111 -12.23 3.05 0.52
C TYR A 111 -13.04 4.00 -0.37
N ILE A 112 -12.35 4.85 -1.13
CA ILE A 112 -12.98 5.79 -2.05
C ILE A 112 -13.26 5.08 -3.39
N ILE A 113 -14.53 4.77 -3.62
CA ILE A 113 -15.06 4.28 -4.90
C ILE A 113 -15.60 5.48 -5.67
N PRO A 114 -15.19 5.73 -6.93
CA PRO A 114 -15.73 6.83 -7.74
C PRO A 114 -17.22 6.67 -8.04
N ASP A 115 -17.94 7.79 -8.10
CA ASP A 115 -19.37 7.80 -8.45
C ASP A 115 -19.62 7.14 -9.81
N GLY A 116 -20.67 6.32 -9.89
CA GLY A 116 -21.04 5.58 -11.10
C GLY A 116 -20.21 4.32 -11.39
N VAL A 117 -19.17 4.02 -10.59
CA VAL A 117 -18.38 2.78 -10.71
C VAL A 117 -18.89 1.73 -9.72
N SER A 118 -19.15 0.51 -10.17
CA SER A 118 -19.56 -0.56 -9.25
C SER A 118 -18.39 -1.01 -8.38
N ARG A 119 -18.66 -1.52 -7.17
CA ARG A 119 -17.60 -2.08 -6.30
C ARG A 119 -16.84 -3.22 -6.99
N ALA A 120 -17.49 -4.01 -7.85
CA ALA A 120 -16.85 -5.09 -8.59
C ALA A 120 -15.84 -4.55 -9.63
N ASP A 121 -16.24 -3.56 -10.42
CA ASP A 121 -15.36 -2.93 -11.43
C ASP A 121 -14.19 -2.20 -10.78
N TRP A 122 -14.46 -1.51 -9.66
CA TRP A 122 -13.41 -0.86 -8.87
C TRP A 122 -12.40 -1.87 -8.30
N LEU A 123 -12.86 -3.02 -7.77
CA LEU A 123 -11.97 -4.09 -7.30
C LEU A 123 -11.15 -4.69 -8.45
N ALA A 124 -11.75 -4.89 -9.62
CA ALA A 124 -11.04 -5.37 -10.81
C ALA A 124 -9.97 -4.37 -11.28
N ASP A 125 -10.26 -3.06 -11.28
CA ASP A 125 -9.29 -1.99 -11.54
C ASP A 125 -8.12 -2.01 -10.54
N LYS A 126 -8.40 -2.20 -9.24
CA LYS A 126 -7.35 -2.28 -8.21
C LYS A 126 -6.48 -3.52 -8.39
N GLU A 127 -7.07 -4.67 -8.67
CA GLU A 127 -6.32 -5.91 -8.91
C GLU A 127 -5.45 -5.82 -10.18
N ALA A 128 -5.98 -5.24 -11.26
CA ALA A 128 -5.24 -5.03 -12.50
C ALA A 128 -4.05 -4.06 -12.29
N LYS A 129 -4.25 -2.94 -11.59
CA LYS A 129 -3.20 -1.98 -11.27
C LYS A 129 -2.16 -2.53 -10.30
N ALA A 130 -2.56 -3.34 -9.33
CA ALA A 130 -1.64 -3.94 -8.37
C ALA A 130 -0.65 -4.93 -9.00
N ARG A 131 -0.98 -5.47 -10.18
CA ARG A 131 -0.14 -6.38 -10.98
C ARG A 131 0.66 -5.68 -12.08
N ASP A 132 0.65 -4.34 -12.13
CA ASP A 132 1.35 -3.57 -13.16
C ASP A 132 2.87 -3.84 -13.13
N PRO A 133 3.47 -4.34 -14.24
CA PRO A 133 4.86 -4.79 -14.26
C PRO A 133 5.89 -3.65 -14.12
N ARG A 134 5.46 -2.39 -14.05
CA ARG A 134 6.33 -1.23 -13.80
C ARG A 134 6.66 -1.02 -12.32
N PHE A 135 5.85 -1.55 -11.38
CA PHE A 135 6.07 -1.36 -9.95
C PHE A 135 6.70 -2.60 -9.31
N THR A 136 7.95 -2.51 -8.88
CA THR A 136 8.68 -3.59 -8.17
C THR A 136 8.84 -3.24 -6.69
N VAL A 137 9.00 -4.26 -5.86
CA VAL A 137 9.48 -4.11 -4.47
C VAL A 137 10.90 -4.64 -4.40
N GLU A 138 11.79 -3.90 -3.75
CA GLU A 138 13.17 -4.28 -3.47
C GLU A 138 13.42 -4.10 -1.97
N GLU A 139 14.10 -5.04 -1.32
CA GLU A 139 14.65 -4.82 0.03
C GLU A 139 15.98 -4.07 -0.11
N ARG A 140 16.12 -2.93 0.58
CA ARG A 140 17.37 -2.16 0.65
C ARG A 140 17.64 -1.76 2.10
N ASP A 141 18.79 -2.16 2.64
CA ASP A 141 19.18 -1.90 4.03
C ASP A 141 18.15 -2.34 5.10
N GLY A 142 17.33 -3.34 4.78
CA GLY A 142 16.22 -3.84 5.61
C GLY A 142 14.89 -3.12 5.41
N GLU A 143 14.81 -2.16 4.47
CA GLU A 143 13.59 -1.41 4.14
C GLU A 143 12.96 -1.92 2.83
N LEU A 144 11.62 -2.05 2.79
CA LEU A 144 10.88 -2.33 1.55
C LEU A 144 10.73 -1.04 0.73
N VAL A 145 11.45 -0.97 -0.40
CA VAL A 145 11.40 0.13 -1.35
C VAL A 145 10.52 -0.24 -2.53
N CYS A 146 9.47 0.54 -2.79
CA CYS A 146 8.73 0.42 -4.06
C CYS A 146 9.42 1.24 -5.15
N CYS A 147 9.91 0.56 -6.18
CA CYS A 147 10.51 1.15 -7.37
C CYS A 147 9.47 1.23 -8.51
N MET A 148 9.55 2.28 -9.34
CA MET A 148 8.77 2.40 -10.57
C MET A 148 9.71 2.50 -11.78
N THR A 149 9.61 1.56 -12.71
CA THR A 149 10.31 1.64 -14.00
C THR A 149 9.59 2.62 -14.94
N VAL A 150 10.22 3.77 -15.18
CA VAL A 150 9.77 4.73 -16.20
C VAL A 150 10.56 4.47 -17.49
N PRO A 151 9.92 4.05 -18.61
CA PRO A 151 10.62 3.96 -19.88
C PRO A 151 10.99 5.36 -20.36
N LEU A 152 12.29 5.61 -20.53
CA LEU A 152 12.78 6.81 -21.20
C LEU A 152 12.28 6.78 -22.65
N ARG A 153 11.60 7.85 -23.09
CA ARG A 153 11.31 8.04 -24.51
C ARG A 153 12.63 8.36 -25.21
N GLY A 154 13.00 7.52 -26.17
CA GLY A 154 14.07 7.82 -27.15
C GLY A 154 13.61 8.82 -28.20
#